data_AF-A0A2J6TVK3-F1
#
_entry.id   AF-A0A2J6TVK3-F1
#
_cell.length_a   1.000
_cell.length_b   1.000
_cell.length_c   1.000
_cell.angle_alpha   90.00
_cell.angle_beta   90.00
_cell.angle_gamma   90.00
#
_symmetry.space_group_name_H-M   'P 1'
#
loop_
_entity.id
_entity.type
_entity.pdbx_description
1 polymer ?
#
loop_
_entity_poly.entity_id
_entity_poly.type
_entity_poly.pdbx_seq_one_letter_code
_entity_poly.pdbx_strand_id
1 'polypeptide(L)'
;MGLTSRRVQRLATFAIRPLLAAVVFTLALRYFTSSSSPQPKKPKDTHPHLTKHLIIASTRSSNLTWLYPSLRTTHWTPHIYVTDDPHALTVPKNKGNEAMVYLTYVIDNYHNLPDVMFFHHDHHQAWHQMFSSSYELAHLNLDTILKQGYVSPRCLPGCENVFELPGNVAPMSDLRTASIDVLISTLLNEFLRDENRNRVGLPEKIAAPCCAQFAVSREAVRRRGLETWVGLREWLLETGVEGRQAGRVLEWTWHLWFGMEAVHCPGEAKCLCDVYGVGDCSQS
;
A
#
# COMPACT_ATOMS: atom_id res chain seq x y z
N MET A 1 13.66 52.08 -58.43
CA MET A 1 13.48 50.94 -59.36
C MET A 1 12.60 49.90 -58.67
N GLY A 2 11.37 49.75 -59.13
CA GLY A 2 10.32 48.97 -58.46
C GLY A 2 10.50 47.47 -58.61
N LEU A 3 10.38 46.75 -57.50
CA LEU A 3 10.21 45.30 -57.47
C LEU A 3 8.89 44.97 -58.18
N THR A 4 8.99 44.34 -59.35
CA THR A 4 7.84 44.00 -60.18
C THR A 4 6.92 42.99 -59.47
N SER A 5 5.61 43.29 -59.46
CA SER A 5 4.50 42.51 -58.87
C SER A 5 4.58 40.98 -59.07
N ARG A 6 5.19 40.54 -60.17
CA ARG A 6 5.37 39.11 -60.50
C ARG A 6 6.37 38.37 -59.59
N ARG A 7 7.38 39.05 -59.02
CA ARG A 7 8.35 38.42 -58.11
C ARG A 7 7.76 38.20 -56.71
N VAL A 8 6.93 39.13 -56.23
CA VAL A 8 6.24 39.02 -54.93
C VAL A 8 5.18 37.91 -54.97
N GLN A 9 4.41 37.81 -56.05
CA GLN A 9 3.44 36.70 -56.24
C GLN A 9 4.10 35.32 -56.32
N ARG A 10 5.29 35.20 -56.93
CA ARG A 10 6.05 33.94 -56.99
C ARG A 10 6.64 33.54 -55.64
N LEU A 11 7.15 34.50 -54.86
CA LEU A 11 7.64 34.24 -53.50
C LEU A 11 6.51 33.86 -52.54
N ALA A 12 5.37 34.54 -52.63
CA ALA A 12 4.18 34.20 -51.84
C ALA A 12 3.68 32.77 -52.16
N THR A 13 3.62 32.38 -53.44
CA THR A 13 3.23 31.01 -53.83
C THR A 13 4.26 29.94 -53.46
N PHE A 14 5.56 30.28 -53.43
CA PHE A 14 6.63 29.36 -53.04
C PHE A 14 6.67 29.08 -51.53
N ALA A 15 6.22 30.02 -50.69
CA ALA A 15 6.16 29.84 -49.22
C ALA A 15 4.79 29.34 -48.73
N ILE A 16 3.68 29.79 -49.32
CA ILE A 16 2.32 29.49 -48.84
C ILE A 16 1.91 28.05 -49.16
N ARG A 17 2.30 27.52 -50.32
CA ARG A 17 1.96 26.14 -50.74
C ARG A 17 2.59 25.06 -49.85
N PRO A 18 3.90 25.08 -49.54
CA PRO A 18 4.47 24.09 -48.62
C PRO A 18 3.95 24.25 -47.19
N LEU A 19 3.61 25.47 -46.75
CA LEU A 19 3.04 25.72 -45.42
C LEU A 19 1.62 25.15 -45.30
N LEU A 20 0.77 25.37 -46.31
CA LEU A 20 -0.57 24.75 -46.38
C LEU A 20 -0.47 23.23 -46.47
N ALA A 21 0.46 22.70 -47.27
CA ALA A 21 0.69 21.26 -47.36
C ALA A 21 1.16 20.68 -46.01
N ALA A 22 2.04 21.38 -45.29
CA ALA A 22 2.47 20.98 -43.96
C ALA A 22 1.33 21.03 -42.93
N VAL A 23 0.47 22.06 -42.96
CA VAL A 23 -0.70 22.17 -42.09
C VAL A 23 -1.71 21.06 -42.39
N VAL A 24 -2.03 20.81 -43.66
CA VAL A 24 -2.93 19.72 -44.07
C VAL A 24 -2.32 18.36 -43.72
N PHE A 25 -1.03 18.16 -43.94
CA PHE A 25 -0.33 16.93 -43.54
C PHE A 25 -0.38 16.73 -42.02
N THR A 26 -0.18 17.80 -41.23
CA THR A 26 -0.23 17.73 -39.75
C THR A 26 -1.64 17.47 -39.26
N LEU A 27 -2.66 18.08 -39.87
CA LEU A 27 -4.07 17.85 -39.54
C LEU A 27 -4.50 16.44 -39.96
N ALA A 28 -4.07 15.95 -41.12
CA ALA A 28 -4.29 14.58 -41.56
C ALA A 28 -3.58 13.59 -40.62
N LEU A 29 -2.32 13.84 -40.26
CA LEU A 29 -1.59 13.02 -39.29
C LEU A 29 -2.33 12.97 -37.96
N ARG A 30 -2.77 14.14 -37.44
CA ARG A 30 -3.58 14.23 -36.22
C ARG A 30 -4.90 13.49 -36.34
N TYR A 31 -5.57 13.56 -37.49
CA TYR A 31 -6.83 12.86 -37.74
C TYR A 31 -6.63 11.33 -37.80
N PHE A 32 -5.58 10.86 -38.48
CA PHE A 32 -5.23 9.44 -38.56
C PHE A 32 -4.66 8.89 -37.23
N THR A 33 -3.96 9.71 -36.43
CA THR A 33 -3.51 9.34 -35.07
C THR A 33 -4.60 9.53 -34.01
N SER A 34 -5.65 10.31 -34.31
CA SER A 34 -6.87 10.47 -33.51
C SER A 34 -7.90 9.37 -33.82
N SER A 35 -7.44 8.25 -34.38
CA SER A 35 -8.06 6.97 -34.07
C SER A 35 -8.07 6.84 -32.55
N SER A 36 -9.25 7.00 -31.95
CA SER A 36 -9.51 6.63 -30.57
C SER A 36 -9.15 5.15 -30.42
N SER A 37 -7.88 4.88 -30.09
CA SER A 37 -7.43 3.54 -29.79
C SER A 37 -8.43 2.97 -28.80
N PRO A 38 -9.06 1.81 -29.08
CA PRO A 38 -9.98 1.21 -28.14
C PRO A 38 -9.27 1.13 -26.80
N GLN A 39 -9.80 1.81 -25.78
CA GLN A 39 -9.29 1.67 -24.42
C GLN A 39 -9.22 0.16 -24.15
N PRO A 40 -8.04 -0.40 -23.81
CA PRO A 40 -7.93 -1.83 -23.57
C PRO A 40 -8.99 -2.19 -22.53
N LYS A 41 -9.89 -3.11 -22.89
CA LYS A 41 -10.95 -3.56 -21.98
C LYS A 41 -10.29 -4.07 -20.72
N LYS A 42 -10.77 -3.61 -19.57
CA LYS A 42 -10.31 -4.07 -18.26
C LYS A 42 -10.31 -5.61 -18.24
N PRO A 43 -9.22 -6.27 -17.78
CA PRO A 43 -9.17 -7.72 -17.70
C PRO A 43 -10.39 -8.27 -16.93
N LYS A 44 -10.87 -9.44 -17.34
CA LYS A 44 -11.97 -10.12 -16.65
C LYS A 44 -11.59 -10.31 -15.17
N ASP A 45 -12.42 -9.80 -14.25
CA ASP A 45 -12.21 -10.06 -12.83
C ASP A 45 -12.45 -11.56 -12.58
N THR A 46 -11.46 -12.24 -12.00
CA THR A 46 -11.58 -13.63 -11.59
C THR A 46 -12.40 -13.76 -10.30
N HIS A 47 -12.52 -12.67 -9.51
CA HIS A 47 -13.30 -12.62 -8.28
C HIS A 47 -14.25 -11.40 -8.26
N PRO A 48 -15.22 -11.31 -9.17
CA PRO A 48 -16.10 -10.15 -9.30
C PRO A 48 -17.04 -9.93 -8.10
N HIS A 49 -17.16 -10.93 -7.22
CA HIS A 49 -17.95 -10.87 -6.00
C HIS A 49 -17.18 -10.29 -4.80
N LEU A 50 -15.85 -10.16 -4.90
CA LEU A 50 -15.00 -9.65 -3.82
C LEU A 50 -14.79 -8.14 -3.96
N THR A 51 -15.04 -7.44 -2.87
CA THR A 51 -14.68 -6.03 -2.69
C THR A 51 -13.21 -5.92 -2.25
N LYS A 52 -12.47 -5.02 -2.90
CA LYS A 52 -11.01 -4.89 -2.76
C LYS A 52 -10.63 -3.43 -2.59
N HIS A 53 -10.07 -3.05 -1.44
CA HIS A 53 -9.57 -1.69 -1.23
C HIS A 53 -8.04 -1.66 -1.19
N LEU A 54 -7.45 -0.66 -1.84
CA LEU A 54 -6.04 -0.35 -1.82
C LEU A 54 -5.83 0.93 -1.00
N ILE A 55 -5.19 0.81 0.15
CA ILE A 55 -4.97 1.91 1.09
C ILE A 55 -3.54 2.40 0.89
N ILE A 56 -3.39 3.65 0.45
CA ILE A 56 -2.09 4.25 0.16
C ILE A 56 -1.80 5.35 1.18
N ALA A 57 -0.70 5.19 1.91
CA ALA A 57 -0.11 6.26 2.71
C ALA A 57 0.83 7.10 1.82
N SER A 58 0.55 8.39 1.70
CA SER A 58 1.29 9.31 0.82
C SER A 58 1.44 10.71 1.43
N THR A 59 2.17 11.56 0.73
CA THR A 59 2.35 12.98 1.01
C THR A 59 2.13 13.80 -0.26
N ARG A 60 2.08 15.13 -0.17
CA ARG A 60 1.95 16.02 -1.33
C ARG A 60 3.09 15.87 -2.34
N SER A 61 4.26 15.38 -1.90
CA SER A 61 5.43 15.15 -2.77
C SER A 61 5.46 13.76 -3.40
N SER A 62 4.56 12.86 -2.99
CA SER A 62 4.48 11.49 -3.48
C SER A 62 4.19 11.42 -4.98
N ASN A 63 4.92 10.55 -5.69
CA ASN A 63 4.69 10.31 -7.11
C ASN A 63 3.79 9.08 -7.33
N LEU A 64 2.50 9.33 -7.51
CA LEU A 64 1.49 8.29 -7.75
C LEU A 64 1.15 8.09 -9.24
N THR A 65 2.00 8.52 -10.18
CA THR A 65 1.73 8.39 -11.63
C THR A 65 1.55 6.94 -12.10
N TRP A 66 2.13 5.98 -11.37
CA TRP A 66 2.01 4.54 -11.63
C TRP A 66 0.63 3.99 -11.28
N LEU A 67 -0.09 4.63 -10.37
CA LEU A 67 -1.31 4.08 -9.77
C LEU A 67 -2.46 4.01 -10.77
N TYR A 68 -2.74 5.09 -11.50
CA TYR A 68 -3.86 5.13 -12.43
C TYR A 68 -3.77 4.06 -13.53
N PRO A 69 -2.61 3.84 -14.19
CA PRO A 69 -2.41 2.69 -15.07
C PRO A 69 -2.74 1.34 -14.42
N SER A 70 -2.28 1.10 -13.20
CA SER A 70 -2.48 -0.18 -12.49
C SER A 70 -3.92 -0.39 -12.06
N LEU A 71 -4.64 0.67 -11.67
CA LEU A 71 -6.08 0.60 -11.35
C LEU A 71 -6.95 0.32 -12.58
N ARG A 72 -6.47 0.64 -13.81
CA ARG A 72 -7.19 0.26 -15.04
C ARG A 72 -7.10 -1.22 -15.34
N THR A 73 -6.03 -1.88 -14.91
CA THR A 73 -5.79 -3.32 -15.18
C THR A 73 -6.19 -4.20 -14.01
N THR A 74 -6.48 -3.62 -12.85
CA THR A 74 -6.83 -4.33 -11.61
C THR A 74 -8.16 -3.83 -11.06
N HIS A 75 -8.79 -4.58 -10.18
CA HIS A 75 -10.12 -4.24 -9.62
C HIS A 75 -10.04 -3.70 -8.20
N TRP A 76 -8.94 -3.04 -7.84
CA TRP A 76 -8.77 -2.38 -6.55
C TRP A 76 -9.46 -1.01 -6.54
N THR A 77 -10.10 -0.68 -5.41
CA THR A 77 -10.65 0.65 -5.13
C THR A 77 -9.63 1.44 -4.29
N PRO A 78 -9.09 2.57 -4.79
CA PRO A 78 -8.05 3.29 -4.08
C PRO A 78 -8.61 4.17 -2.95
N HIS A 79 -7.94 4.16 -1.80
CA HIS A 79 -8.09 5.07 -0.68
C HIS A 79 -6.74 5.73 -0.41
N ILE A 80 -6.53 6.92 -0.97
CA ILE A 80 -5.24 7.62 -0.95
C ILE A 80 -5.26 8.65 0.17
N TYR A 81 -4.47 8.42 1.21
CA TYR A 81 -4.31 9.35 2.33
C TYR A 81 -3.09 10.23 2.10
N VAL A 82 -3.26 11.55 2.18
CA VAL A 82 -2.18 12.55 2.06
C VAL A 82 -1.94 13.17 3.43
N THR A 83 -0.88 12.74 4.11
CA THR A 83 -0.69 13.00 5.55
C THR A 83 -0.30 14.45 5.87
N ASP A 84 0.15 15.22 4.89
CA ASP A 84 0.56 16.62 4.97
C ASP A 84 -0.37 17.57 4.19
N ASP A 85 -1.60 17.13 3.86
CA ASP A 85 -2.64 17.97 3.24
C ASP A 85 -3.98 17.88 4.00
N PRO A 86 -4.41 18.94 4.71
CA PRO A 86 -5.66 18.95 5.46
C PRO A 86 -6.91 19.02 4.58
N HIS A 87 -6.78 19.26 3.27
CA HIS A 87 -7.90 19.33 2.33
C HIS A 87 -8.11 18.02 1.54
N ALA A 88 -7.21 17.05 1.70
CA ALA A 88 -7.33 15.73 1.12
C ALA A 88 -7.98 14.74 2.10
N LEU A 89 -8.22 13.50 1.66
CA LEU A 89 -8.39 12.39 2.58
C LEU A 89 -7.09 12.29 3.40
N THR A 90 -7.19 12.47 4.72
CA THR A 90 -6.01 12.67 5.59
C THR A 90 -6.19 12.02 6.95
N VAL A 91 -5.19 12.20 7.82
CA VAL A 91 -5.09 11.60 9.16
C VAL A 91 -5.32 12.64 10.26
N PRO A 92 -5.73 12.23 11.47
CA PRO A 92 -5.92 13.17 12.58
C PRO A 92 -4.63 13.90 13.00
N LYS A 93 -3.46 13.28 12.79
CA LYS A 93 -2.15 13.88 13.04
C LYS A 93 -1.08 13.18 12.22
N ASN A 94 -0.17 13.92 11.60
CA ASN A 94 0.98 13.35 10.89
C ASN A 94 2.05 12.86 11.90
N LYS A 95 1.85 11.67 12.47
CA LYS A 95 2.75 11.00 13.42
C LYS A 95 2.63 9.48 13.22
N GLY A 96 3.73 8.74 13.19
CA GLY A 96 3.68 7.28 13.04
C GLY A 96 3.72 6.78 11.59
N ASN A 97 4.05 7.64 10.62
CA ASN A 97 4.11 7.32 9.19
C ASN A 97 2.84 6.59 8.70
N GLU A 98 3.01 5.46 7.99
CA GLU A 98 1.93 4.65 7.41
C GLU A 98 0.97 4.13 8.49
N ALA A 99 1.46 3.87 9.71
CA ALA A 99 0.65 3.28 10.76
C ALA A 99 -0.57 4.15 11.13
N MET A 100 -0.43 5.48 11.10
CA MET A 100 -1.56 6.37 11.36
C MET A 100 -2.63 6.29 10.26
N VAL A 101 -2.19 6.19 9.00
CA VAL A 101 -3.10 6.00 7.86
C VAL A 101 -3.86 4.69 8.02
N TYR A 102 -3.15 3.60 8.33
CA TYR A 102 -3.73 2.26 8.40
C TYR A 102 -4.73 2.14 9.54
N LEU A 103 -4.37 2.64 10.73
CA LEU A 103 -5.28 2.69 11.88
C LEU A 103 -6.50 3.57 11.60
N THR A 104 -6.31 4.74 10.99
CA THR A 104 -7.43 5.65 10.63
C THR A 104 -8.39 4.95 9.67
N TYR A 105 -7.88 4.35 8.60
CA TYR A 105 -8.71 3.62 7.65
C TYR A 105 -9.49 2.48 8.32
N VAL A 106 -8.82 1.65 9.12
CA VAL A 106 -9.46 0.51 9.80
C VAL A 106 -10.57 1.00 10.73
N ILE A 107 -10.32 2.03 11.53
CA ILE A 107 -11.31 2.59 12.46
C ILE A 107 -12.52 3.15 11.71
N ASP A 108 -12.29 3.99 10.70
CA ASP A 108 -13.35 4.70 9.98
C ASP A 108 -14.23 3.75 9.15
N ASN A 109 -13.69 2.58 8.77
CA ASN A 109 -14.37 1.60 7.93
C ASN A 109 -14.73 0.30 8.66
N TYR A 110 -14.47 0.16 9.97
CA TYR A 110 -14.51 -1.12 10.69
C TYR A 110 -15.81 -1.94 10.47
N HIS A 111 -16.96 -1.25 10.44
CA HIS A 111 -18.26 -1.88 10.23
C HIS A 111 -18.56 -2.22 8.75
N ASN A 112 -17.86 -1.58 7.81
CA ASN A 112 -18.07 -1.69 6.35
C ASN A 112 -16.79 -2.11 5.59
N LEU A 113 -15.88 -2.82 6.26
CA LEU A 113 -14.62 -3.27 5.65
C LEU A 113 -14.88 -4.09 4.37
N PRO A 114 -14.06 -3.92 3.32
CA PRO A 114 -14.15 -4.76 2.12
C PRO A 114 -13.64 -6.18 2.43
N ASP A 115 -13.83 -7.12 1.52
CA ASP A 115 -13.39 -8.51 1.69
C ASP A 115 -11.86 -8.59 1.81
N VAL A 116 -11.15 -7.78 1.02
CA VAL A 116 -9.69 -7.68 1.03
C VAL A 116 -9.23 -6.23 1.07
N MET A 117 -8.24 -5.97 1.92
CA MET A 117 -7.53 -4.69 2.02
C MET A 117 -6.07 -4.90 1.73
N PHE A 118 -5.49 -4.04 0.90
CA PHE A 118 -4.05 -3.99 0.69
C PHE A 118 -3.50 -2.65 1.17
N PHE A 119 -2.69 -2.71 2.22
CA PHE A 119 -2.04 -1.54 2.82
C PHE A 119 -0.66 -1.38 2.18
N HIS A 120 -0.40 -0.21 1.61
CA HIS A 120 0.77 0.03 0.77
C HIS A 120 1.28 1.47 0.94
N HIS A 121 2.60 1.66 0.84
CA HIS A 121 3.19 3.00 0.76
C HIS A 121 3.01 3.61 -0.66
N ASP A 122 3.51 4.80 -0.92
CA ASP A 122 3.29 5.52 -2.18
C ASP A 122 4.20 5.12 -3.36
N HIS A 123 5.37 4.53 -3.09
CA HIS A 123 6.34 4.19 -4.13
C HIS A 123 5.86 3.08 -5.08
N HIS A 124 6.19 3.19 -6.37
CA HIS A 124 6.01 2.12 -7.37
C HIS A 124 7.01 0.96 -7.20
N GLN A 125 8.19 1.29 -6.69
CA GLN A 125 9.28 0.36 -6.42
C GLN A 125 10.09 0.92 -5.25
N ALA A 126 10.08 0.21 -4.13
CA ALA A 126 10.93 0.47 -2.98
C ALA A 126 12.10 -0.54 -2.91
N TRP A 127 13.09 -0.23 -2.07
CA TRP A 127 14.26 -1.08 -1.85
C TRP A 127 13.91 -2.47 -1.30
N HIS A 128 12.79 -2.59 -0.59
CA HIS A 128 12.33 -3.83 0.03
C HIS A 128 11.27 -4.57 -0.81
N GLN A 129 11.00 -4.12 -2.04
CA GLN A 129 10.05 -4.79 -2.93
C GLN A 129 10.78 -5.69 -3.91
N MET A 130 10.34 -6.95 -4.00
CA MET A 130 10.81 -7.87 -5.04
C MET A 130 10.17 -7.56 -6.39
N PHE A 131 8.89 -7.18 -6.38
CA PHE A 131 8.12 -6.82 -7.56
C PHE A 131 7.64 -5.37 -7.47
N SER A 132 7.35 -4.74 -8.61
CA SER A 132 6.77 -3.41 -8.58
C SER A 132 5.37 -3.44 -7.97
N SER A 133 4.92 -2.34 -7.36
CA SER A 133 3.58 -2.24 -6.78
C SER A 133 2.48 -2.53 -7.82
N SER A 134 2.72 -2.14 -9.07
CA SER A 134 1.83 -2.48 -10.19
C SER A 134 1.72 -3.99 -10.43
N TYR A 135 2.84 -4.71 -10.31
CA TYR A 135 2.85 -6.16 -10.41
C TYR A 135 2.16 -6.80 -9.21
N GLU A 136 2.45 -6.33 -7.99
CA GLU A 136 1.81 -6.83 -6.77
C GLU A 136 0.28 -6.70 -6.86
N LEU A 137 -0.23 -5.52 -7.22
CA LEU A 137 -1.67 -5.30 -7.40
C LEU A 137 -2.33 -6.24 -8.41
N ALA A 138 -1.59 -6.66 -9.44
CA ALA A 138 -2.10 -7.51 -10.49
C ALA A 138 -2.03 -9.01 -10.16
N HIS A 139 -1.13 -9.42 -9.25
CA HIS A 139 -0.81 -10.84 -9.04
C HIS A 139 -1.00 -11.33 -7.61
N LEU A 140 -1.38 -10.47 -6.66
CA LEU A 140 -1.74 -10.90 -5.30
C LEU A 140 -2.84 -11.97 -5.36
N ASN A 141 -2.57 -13.12 -4.75
CA ASN A 141 -3.49 -14.23 -4.65
C ASN A 141 -4.54 -13.96 -3.57
N LEU A 142 -5.76 -13.61 -4.00
CA LEU A 142 -6.87 -13.29 -3.11
C LEU A 142 -7.34 -14.49 -2.30
N ASP A 143 -7.32 -15.70 -2.86
CA ASP A 143 -7.75 -16.92 -2.16
C ASP A 143 -6.82 -17.22 -0.98
N THR A 144 -5.51 -17.01 -1.17
CA THR A 144 -4.52 -17.09 -0.09
C THR A 144 -4.79 -16.06 1.00
N ILE A 145 -5.07 -14.80 0.62
CA ILE A 145 -5.37 -13.73 1.59
C ILE A 145 -6.61 -14.08 2.41
N LEU A 146 -7.68 -14.55 1.77
CA LEU A 146 -8.92 -14.93 2.45
C LEU A 146 -8.70 -16.14 3.38
N LYS A 147 -7.91 -17.12 2.94
CA LYS A 147 -7.61 -18.35 3.71
C LYS A 147 -6.71 -18.09 4.92
N GLN A 148 -5.63 -17.33 4.73
CA GLN A 148 -4.61 -17.08 5.76
C GLN A 148 -4.97 -15.87 6.64
N GLY A 149 -5.74 -14.92 6.11
CA GLY A 149 -6.15 -13.69 6.78
C GLY A 149 -5.13 -12.55 6.69
N TYR A 150 -3.85 -12.87 6.60
CA TYR A 150 -2.75 -11.91 6.44
C TYR A 150 -1.69 -12.48 5.50
N VAL A 151 -1.19 -11.66 4.58
CA VAL A 151 -0.01 -11.98 3.78
C VAL A 151 0.91 -10.77 3.69
N SER A 152 2.21 -11.02 3.75
CA SER A 152 3.21 -10.04 3.33
C SER A 152 3.52 -10.24 1.84
N PRO A 153 3.54 -9.19 1.02
CA PRO A 153 4.03 -9.24 -0.36
C PRO A 153 5.55 -9.46 -0.45
N ARG A 154 6.27 -9.34 0.67
CA ARG A 154 7.72 -9.50 0.74
C ARG A 154 8.07 -10.96 1.06
N CYS A 155 8.50 -11.69 0.03
CA CYS A 155 9.03 -13.05 0.15
C CYS A 155 10.56 -13.02 0.31
N LEU A 156 11.09 -13.75 1.30
CA LEU A 156 12.50 -13.71 1.66
C LEU A 156 13.05 -15.09 2.05
N PRO A 157 14.36 -15.32 1.87
CA PRO A 157 15.03 -16.49 2.42
C PRO A 157 15.27 -16.28 3.93
N GLY A 158 14.21 -16.41 4.74
CA GLY A 158 14.28 -16.35 6.21
C GLY A 158 13.39 -15.28 6.83
N CYS A 159 13.71 -14.91 8.08
CA CYS A 159 13.02 -13.88 8.84
C CYS A 159 13.76 -12.53 8.81
N GLU A 160 12.99 -11.45 8.90
CA GLU A 160 13.46 -10.11 9.28
C GLU A 160 12.85 -9.71 10.62
N ASN A 161 13.26 -8.54 11.13
CA ASN A 161 12.68 -7.94 12.34
C ASN A 161 12.59 -8.92 13.51
N VAL A 162 13.68 -9.67 13.72
CA VAL A 162 13.77 -10.66 14.80
C VAL A 162 14.04 -9.92 16.10
N PHE A 163 13.08 -9.97 17.02
CA PHE A 163 13.17 -9.37 18.35
C PHE A 163 12.94 -10.42 19.42
N GLU A 164 13.93 -10.59 20.29
CA GLU A 164 13.74 -11.27 21.57
C GLU A 164 13.01 -10.31 22.52
N LEU A 165 12.00 -10.81 23.22
CA LEU A 165 11.14 -10.05 24.12
C LEU A 165 11.22 -10.65 25.53
N PRO A 166 12.11 -10.13 26.39
CA PRO A 166 12.25 -10.62 27.77
C PRO A 166 11.02 -10.39 28.65
N GLY A 167 9.99 -9.72 28.14
CA GLY A 167 8.74 -9.43 28.86
C GLY A 167 8.75 -8.15 29.71
N ASN A 168 9.80 -7.34 29.61
CA ASN A 168 9.89 -6.06 30.33
C ASN A 168 8.89 -5.06 29.75
N VAL A 169 8.06 -4.47 30.60
CA VAL A 169 7.10 -3.41 30.24
C VAL A 169 7.38 -2.14 31.04
N ALA A 170 6.98 -0.99 30.51
CA ALA A 170 7.18 0.30 31.15
C ALA A 170 5.90 1.16 31.10
N PRO A 171 5.69 2.07 32.05
CA PRO A 171 4.58 3.01 31.99
C PRO A 171 4.76 3.99 30.81
N MET A 172 3.64 4.54 30.34
CA MET A 172 3.60 5.45 29.18
C MET A 172 4.57 6.65 29.28
N SER A 173 4.81 7.15 30.50
CA SER A 173 5.74 8.26 30.78
C SER A 173 7.19 7.95 30.41
N ASP A 174 7.59 6.67 30.48
CA ASP A 174 8.98 6.25 30.38
C ASP A 174 9.31 5.71 28.98
N LEU A 175 8.29 5.54 28.13
CA LEU A 175 8.46 4.97 26.78
C LEU A 175 9.33 5.82 25.87
N ARG A 176 9.42 7.14 26.09
CA ARG A 176 10.25 8.04 25.27
C ARG A 176 11.71 7.56 25.16
N THR A 177 12.25 6.97 26.22
CA THR A 177 13.64 6.51 26.31
C THR A 177 13.74 4.99 26.42
N ALA A 178 12.62 4.26 26.29
CA ALA A 178 12.59 2.82 26.40
C ALA A 178 13.28 2.15 25.19
N SER A 179 13.84 0.97 25.43
CA SER A 179 14.37 0.12 24.38
C SER A 179 13.25 -0.46 23.52
N ILE A 180 13.59 -0.90 22.29
CA ILE A 180 12.61 -1.40 21.32
C ILE A 180 11.83 -2.62 21.86
N ASP A 181 12.50 -3.55 22.54
CA ASP A 181 11.87 -4.71 23.15
C ASP A 181 10.84 -4.32 24.22
N VAL A 182 11.13 -3.30 25.03
CA VAL A 182 10.20 -2.76 26.03
C VAL A 182 9.03 -2.05 25.36
N LEU A 183 9.26 -1.31 24.27
CA LEU A 183 8.19 -0.66 23.50
C LEU A 183 7.20 -1.68 22.93
N ILE A 184 7.73 -2.72 22.26
CA ILE A 184 6.93 -3.81 21.70
C ILE A 184 6.18 -4.54 22.82
N SER A 185 6.89 -4.97 23.87
CA SER A 185 6.30 -5.71 24.98
C SER A 185 5.20 -4.91 25.69
N THR A 186 5.40 -3.61 25.87
CA THR A 186 4.39 -2.72 26.49
C THR A 186 3.15 -2.66 25.63
N LEU A 187 3.29 -2.40 24.32
CA LEU A 187 2.16 -2.31 23.39
C LEU A 187 1.36 -3.62 23.34
N LEU A 188 2.05 -4.77 23.22
CA LEU A 188 1.41 -6.07 23.16
C LEU A 188 0.71 -6.41 24.49
N ASN A 189 1.36 -6.19 25.63
CA ASN A 189 0.77 -6.46 26.95
C ASN A 189 -0.49 -5.60 27.18
N GLU A 190 -0.46 -4.35 26.72
CA GLU A 190 -1.56 -3.42 26.88
C GLU A 190 -2.75 -3.79 25.99
N PHE A 191 -2.54 -4.04 24.70
CA PHE A 191 -3.64 -4.13 23.73
C PHE A 191 -3.89 -5.52 23.12
N LEU A 192 -2.92 -6.43 23.11
CA LEU A 192 -3.10 -7.73 22.47
C LEU A 192 -4.05 -8.61 23.28
N ARG A 193 -5.15 -9.02 22.64
CA ARG A 193 -6.16 -9.93 23.20
C ARG A 193 -6.48 -11.02 22.19
N ASP A 194 -6.89 -12.19 22.67
CA ASP A 194 -7.42 -13.25 21.81
C ASP A 194 -8.84 -12.89 21.31
N GLU A 195 -9.42 -13.74 20.46
CA GLU A 195 -10.77 -13.53 19.92
C GLU A 195 -11.87 -13.56 21.00
N ASN A 196 -11.58 -14.16 22.17
CA ASN A 196 -12.44 -14.18 23.34
C ASN A 196 -12.18 -13.00 24.30
N ARG A 197 -11.37 -12.01 23.88
CA ARG A 197 -10.99 -10.81 24.63
C ARG A 197 -10.13 -11.08 25.88
N ASN A 198 -9.53 -12.27 25.99
CA ASN A 198 -8.61 -12.60 27.06
C ASN A 198 -7.22 -12.03 26.78
N ARG A 199 -6.44 -11.77 27.84
CA ARG A 199 -5.03 -11.42 27.70
C ARG A 199 -4.27 -12.57 27.07
N VAL A 200 -3.48 -12.25 26.05
CA VAL A 200 -2.50 -13.18 25.46
C VAL A 200 -1.18 -12.96 26.18
N GLY A 201 -0.50 -14.04 26.54
CA GLY A 201 0.86 -13.95 27.09
C GLY A 201 1.81 -13.27 26.08
N LEU A 202 2.80 -12.54 26.59
CA LEU A 202 3.83 -11.99 25.72
C LEU A 202 4.64 -13.13 25.08
N PRO A 203 4.82 -13.12 23.74
CA PRO A 203 5.71 -14.08 23.11
C PRO A 203 7.16 -13.80 23.51
N GLU A 204 7.97 -14.85 23.64
CA GLU A 204 9.41 -14.70 23.94
C GLU A 204 10.19 -14.08 22.78
N LYS A 205 9.68 -14.25 21.55
CA LYS A 205 10.30 -13.77 20.33
C LYS A 205 9.26 -13.46 19.28
N ILE A 206 9.47 -12.38 18.53
CA ILE A 206 8.70 -12.08 17.32
C ILE A 206 9.60 -11.95 16.11
N ALA A 207 9.09 -12.31 14.94
CA ALA A 207 9.74 -12.07 13.67
C ALA A 207 8.73 -12.13 12.52
N ALA A 208 8.90 -11.26 11.53
CA ALA A 208 8.10 -11.23 10.31
C ALA A 208 8.84 -10.45 9.22
N PRO A 209 8.53 -10.64 7.93
CA PRO A 209 9.03 -9.79 6.85
C PRO A 209 8.81 -8.30 7.19
N CYS A 210 9.77 -7.44 6.82
CA CYS A 210 9.69 -6.04 7.20
C CYS A 210 8.55 -5.27 6.56
N CYS A 211 8.45 -4.02 7.05
CA CYS A 211 7.90 -2.90 6.35
C CYS A 211 6.37 -2.83 6.42
N ALA A 212 5.83 -1.63 6.26
CA ALA A 212 4.40 -1.37 6.44
C ALA A 212 3.62 -1.70 5.15
N GLN A 213 3.79 -2.90 4.59
CA GLN A 213 3.12 -3.34 3.37
C GLN A 213 2.60 -4.76 3.53
N PHE A 214 1.28 -4.93 3.48
CA PHE A 214 0.62 -6.22 3.71
C PHE A 214 -0.83 -6.21 3.20
N ALA A 215 -1.33 -7.38 2.82
CA ALA A 215 -2.74 -7.56 2.48
C ALA A 215 -3.44 -8.42 3.55
N VAL A 216 -4.68 -8.05 3.88
CA VAL A 216 -5.47 -8.70 4.93
C VAL A 216 -6.91 -8.88 4.51
N SER A 217 -7.55 -9.92 5.04
CA SER A 217 -8.99 -10.13 4.90
C SER A 217 -9.78 -9.30 5.93
N ARG A 218 -11.06 -9.07 5.63
CA ARG A 218 -12.02 -8.49 6.59
C ARG A 218 -11.99 -9.22 7.93
N GLU A 219 -12.02 -10.55 7.86
CA GLU A 219 -12.14 -11.44 9.01
C GLU A 219 -10.90 -11.30 9.90
N ALA A 220 -9.71 -11.17 9.33
CA ALA A 220 -8.47 -10.96 10.08
C ALA A 220 -8.47 -9.65 10.86
N VAL A 221 -8.96 -8.55 10.27
CA VAL A 221 -9.12 -7.27 10.98
C VAL A 221 -10.13 -7.41 12.12
N ARG A 222 -11.23 -8.15 11.90
CA ARG A 222 -12.31 -8.34 12.88
C ARG A 222 -11.98 -9.31 14.02
N ARG A 223 -10.84 -10.00 13.98
CA ARG A 223 -10.33 -10.77 15.12
C ARG A 223 -10.03 -9.90 16.34
N ARG A 224 -9.89 -8.59 16.13
CA ARG A 224 -9.71 -7.58 17.18
C ARG A 224 -10.88 -6.62 17.12
N GLY A 225 -11.49 -6.35 18.26
CA GLY A 225 -12.58 -5.38 18.35
C GLY A 225 -12.15 -3.97 17.97
N LEU A 226 -13.12 -3.12 17.60
CA LEU A 226 -12.88 -1.72 17.23
C LEU A 226 -12.06 -0.97 18.30
N GLU A 227 -12.32 -1.26 19.57
CA GLU A 227 -11.62 -0.68 20.71
C GLU A 227 -10.12 -0.95 20.71
N THR A 228 -9.66 -2.09 20.18
CA THR A 228 -8.22 -2.38 20.05
C THR A 228 -7.60 -1.42 19.04
N TRP A 229 -8.22 -1.26 17.87
CA TRP A 229 -7.72 -0.36 16.83
C TRP A 229 -7.72 1.10 17.28
N VAL A 230 -8.78 1.53 17.99
CA VAL A 230 -8.87 2.86 18.60
C VAL A 230 -7.76 3.04 19.64
N GLY A 231 -7.57 2.08 20.55
CA GLY A 231 -6.52 2.13 21.57
C GLY A 231 -5.10 2.20 20.98
N LEU A 232 -4.83 1.47 19.90
CA LEU A 232 -3.55 1.57 19.19
C LEU A 232 -3.33 2.96 18.57
N ARG A 233 -4.38 3.58 18.01
CA ARG A 233 -4.30 4.94 17.46
C ARG A 233 -4.11 5.99 18.57
N GLU A 234 -4.83 5.85 19.67
CA GLU A 234 -4.69 6.72 20.85
C GLU A 234 -3.28 6.63 21.42
N TRP A 235 -2.77 5.40 21.64
CA TRP A 235 -1.38 5.18 22.04
C TRP A 235 -0.40 5.87 21.09
N LEU A 236 -0.59 5.71 19.77
CA LEU A 236 0.28 6.33 18.76
C LEU A 236 0.23 7.86 18.83
N LEU A 237 -0.94 8.46 19.07
CA LEU A 237 -1.10 9.91 19.19
C LEU A 237 -0.43 10.46 20.45
N GLU A 238 -0.64 9.79 21.58
CA GLU A 238 -0.32 10.29 22.93
C GLU A 238 1.09 9.93 23.39
N THR A 239 1.67 8.83 22.88
CA THR A 239 2.98 8.37 23.33
C THR A 239 4.07 9.43 23.20
N GLY A 240 4.95 9.50 24.20
CA GLY A 240 6.13 10.36 24.16
C GLY A 240 7.22 9.89 23.19
N VAL A 241 7.07 8.70 22.61
CA VAL A 241 7.95 8.12 21.59
C VAL A 241 7.90 8.95 20.32
N GLU A 242 9.08 9.14 19.70
CA GLU A 242 9.19 9.84 18.42
C GLU A 242 8.37 9.12 17.33
N GLY A 243 7.74 9.89 16.44
CA GLY A 243 6.74 9.39 15.50
C GLY A 243 7.24 8.24 14.62
N ARG A 244 8.44 8.35 14.03
CA ARG A 244 9.01 7.28 13.22
C ARG A 244 9.28 6.02 14.03
N GLN A 245 9.77 6.15 15.26
CA GLN A 245 9.98 4.99 16.14
C GLN A 245 8.67 4.34 16.58
N ALA A 246 7.65 5.13 16.95
CA ALA A 246 6.34 4.60 17.33
C ALA A 246 5.65 3.88 16.15
N GLY A 247 5.76 4.43 14.94
CA GLY A 247 5.28 3.79 13.72
C GLY A 247 5.96 2.44 13.45
N ARG A 248 7.28 2.34 13.70
CA ARG A 248 8.02 1.09 13.56
C ARG A 248 7.58 0.00 14.54
N VAL A 249 7.22 0.35 15.77
CA VAL A 249 6.69 -0.63 16.74
C VAL A 249 5.42 -1.29 16.19
N LEU A 250 4.55 -0.51 15.53
CA LEU A 250 3.37 -1.05 14.85
C LEU A 250 3.75 -1.86 13.60
N GLU A 251 4.70 -1.37 12.79
CA GLU A 251 5.24 -2.09 11.64
C GLU A 251 5.69 -3.52 11.99
N TRP A 252 6.43 -3.66 13.09
CA TRP A 252 6.96 -4.95 13.55
C TRP A 252 5.92 -5.88 14.15
N THR A 253 4.70 -5.42 14.37
CA THR A 253 3.66 -6.17 15.09
C THR A 253 2.38 -6.40 14.28
N TRP A 254 2.30 -5.91 13.03
CA TRP A 254 1.11 -6.06 12.18
C TRP A 254 0.59 -7.49 12.09
N HIS A 255 1.48 -8.46 11.84
CA HIS A 255 1.10 -9.87 11.74
C HIS A 255 0.39 -10.38 13.00
N LEU A 256 0.78 -9.92 14.20
CA LEU A 256 0.15 -10.29 15.48
C LEU A 256 -1.26 -9.73 15.62
N TRP A 257 -1.46 -8.47 15.19
CA TRP A 257 -2.76 -7.82 15.21
C TRP A 257 -3.76 -8.53 14.30
N PHE A 258 -3.30 -9.12 13.20
CA PHE A 258 -4.11 -9.90 12.27
C PHE A 258 -4.20 -11.40 12.59
N GLY A 259 -3.61 -11.83 13.71
CA GLY A 259 -3.79 -13.18 14.26
C GLY A 259 -2.76 -14.21 13.80
N MET A 260 -1.63 -13.77 13.24
CA MET A 260 -0.52 -14.67 12.89
C MET A 260 0.30 -15.05 14.13
N GLU A 261 1.06 -16.13 14.00
CA GLU A 261 2.00 -16.57 15.02
C GLU A 261 3.09 -15.53 15.31
N ALA A 262 3.69 -15.59 16.49
CA ALA A 262 4.71 -14.64 16.93
C ALA A 262 5.89 -14.53 15.93
N VAL A 263 6.33 -15.68 15.43
CA VAL A 263 7.32 -15.83 14.36
C VAL A 263 6.59 -16.27 13.10
N HIS A 264 6.36 -15.33 12.18
CA HIS A 264 5.64 -15.59 10.93
C HIS A 264 6.54 -15.29 9.73
N CYS A 265 7.31 -16.29 9.31
CA CYS A 265 8.24 -16.20 8.18
C CYS A 265 8.13 -17.45 7.30
N PRO A 266 7.17 -17.51 6.37
CA PRO A 266 7.13 -18.60 5.40
C PRO A 266 8.41 -18.61 4.56
N GLY A 267 8.89 -19.80 4.20
CA GLY A 267 10.06 -19.92 3.31
C GLY A 267 9.80 -19.25 1.96
N GLU A 268 10.83 -18.64 1.36
CA GLU A 268 10.73 -17.81 0.16
C GLU A 268 9.92 -18.45 -0.98
N ALA A 269 10.23 -19.70 -1.33
CA ALA A 269 9.55 -20.43 -2.41
C ALA A 269 8.07 -20.64 -2.11
N LYS A 270 7.73 -20.97 -0.85
CA LYS A 270 6.34 -21.10 -0.43
C LYS A 270 5.63 -19.76 -0.47
N CYS A 271 6.25 -18.69 0.01
CA CYS A 271 5.69 -17.35 -0.07
C CYS A 271 5.42 -16.93 -1.52
N LEU A 272 6.39 -17.12 -2.43
CA LEU A 272 6.24 -16.77 -3.84
C LEU A 272 5.08 -17.51 -4.51
N CYS A 273 4.92 -18.79 -4.19
CA CYS A 273 3.78 -19.54 -4.67
C CYS A 273 2.46 -19.07 -4.04
N ASP A 274 2.39 -19.01 -2.70
CA ASP A 274 1.17 -18.66 -1.98
C ASP A 274 0.66 -17.27 -2.37
N VAL A 275 1.56 -16.29 -2.46
CA VAL A 275 1.23 -14.87 -2.64
C VAL A 275 1.08 -14.49 -4.12
N TYR A 276 1.89 -15.07 -5.01
CA TYR A 276 1.94 -14.66 -6.42
C TYR A 276 1.74 -15.79 -7.44
N GLY A 277 1.61 -17.04 -7.00
CA GLY A 277 1.55 -18.20 -7.91
C GLY A 277 2.85 -18.43 -8.69
N VAL A 278 3.98 -17.99 -8.14
CA VAL A 278 5.29 -18.06 -8.80
C VAL A 278 6.09 -19.26 -8.26
N GLY A 279 6.55 -20.13 -9.17
CA GLY A 279 7.37 -21.31 -8.84
C GLY A 279 6.60 -22.63 -8.90
N ASP A 280 7.14 -23.67 -8.25
CA ASP A 280 6.46 -24.96 -8.13
C ASP A 280 5.44 -24.93 -6.98
N CYS A 281 4.18 -24.79 -7.36
CA CYS A 281 3.03 -24.65 -6.47
C CYS A 281 2.33 -25.98 -6.15
N SER A 282 2.91 -27.12 -6.52
CA SER A 282 2.26 -28.43 -6.40
C SER A 282 2.01 -28.89 -4.96
N GLN A 283 2.60 -28.23 -3.95
CA GLN A 283 2.47 -28.55 -2.53
C GLN A 283 1.86 -27.43 -1.66
N SER A 284 1.25 -26.41 -2.28
CA SER A 284 0.82 -25.16 -1.62
C SER A 284 -0.63 -25.15 -1.14
#